data_AF-A0A4V1SAK7-F1
#
_entry.id   AF-A0A4V1SAK7-F1
#
_cell.length_a   1.000
_cell.length_b   1.000
_cell.length_c   1.000
_cell.angle_alpha   90.00
_cell.angle_beta   90.00
_cell.angle_gamma   90.00
#
_symmetry.space_group_name_H-M   'P 1'
#
loop_
_entity.id
_entity.type
_entity.pdbx_description
1 polymer ?
#
loop_
_entity_poly.entity_id
_entity_poly.type
_entity_poly.pdbx_seq_one_letter_code
_entity_poly.pdbx_strand_id
1 'polypeptide(L)'
;LVNGALGSAVTVANGAKLGGTGTVGAVTVNSGGTVGGGNSIGTLAASSAVINGTLDVEFDGTGAGTVDLLAVTGNLDITNAIVDFSLIGAPADDAAYVFASYGTLTGTIFASITGDLPAGYHIDYAFNNGVTSTNIALVVPEPGAMLLGGLSLLGLLRRRR
;
A
#
# COMPACT_ATOMS: atom_id res chain seq x y z
N LEU A 1 0.50 18.89 -9.31
CA LEU A 1 -0.71 18.07 -9.03
C LEU A 1 -1.38 17.70 -10.34
N VAL A 2 -1.87 16.47 -10.47
CA VAL A 2 -2.67 15.98 -11.61
C VAL A 2 -3.98 15.46 -11.05
N ASN A 3 -5.09 16.18 -11.29
CA ASN A 3 -6.45 15.78 -10.85
C ASN A 3 -7.36 15.42 -12.05
N GLY A 4 -6.81 15.46 -13.26
CA GLY A 4 -7.47 15.05 -14.51
C GLY A 4 -6.67 13.95 -15.18
N ALA A 5 -6.51 14.01 -16.50
CA ALA A 5 -5.69 13.05 -17.23
C ALA A 5 -4.49 13.72 -17.90
N LEU A 6 -3.31 13.13 -17.73
CA LEU A 6 -2.08 13.44 -18.46
C LEU A 6 -1.57 12.14 -19.09
N GLY A 7 -2.02 11.81 -20.30
CA GLY A 7 -1.69 10.53 -20.95
C GLY A 7 -0.21 10.37 -21.36
N SER A 8 0.59 11.42 -21.27
CA SER A 8 2.03 11.38 -21.57
C SER A 8 2.83 10.79 -20.41
N ALA A 9 4.06 10.36 -20.71
CA ALA A 9 5.02 9.99 -19.68
C ALA A 9 5.38 11.21 -18.79
N VAL A 10 5.65 10.94 -17.52
CA VAL A 10 6.02 11.93 -16.51
C VAL A 10 7.33 11.53 -15.87
N THR A 11 8.28 12.46 -15.83
CA THR A 11 9.52 12.32 -15.06
C THR A 11 9.49 13.25 -13.88
N VAL A 12 9.61 12.71 -12.67
CA VAL A 12 9.71 13.46 -11.43
C VAL A 12 11.19 13.65 -11.11
N ALA A 13 11.68 14.87 -11.30
CA ALA A 13 13.07 15.22 -11.02
C ALA A 13 13.37 15.29 -9.51
N ASN A 14 14.65 15.39 -9.16
CA ASN A 14 15.08 15.63 -7.78
C ASN A 14 14.42 16.92 -7.24
N GLY A 15 13.83 16.82 -6.05
CA GLY A 15 13.11 17.90 -5.37
C GLY A 15 11.71 18.19 -5.94
N ALA A 16 11.28 17.49 -6.99
CA ALA A 16 9.94 17.62 -7.54
C ALA A 16 8.97 16.62 -6.89
N LYS A 17 7.69 17.02 -6.79
CA LYS A 17 6.59 16.14 -6.35
C LYS A 17 5.56 15.97 -7.46
N LEU A 18 5.23 14.73 -7.77
CA LEU A 18 4.02 14.36 -8.50
C LEU A 18 2.98 13.88 -7.49
N GLY A 19 1.81 14.50 -7.51
CA GLY A 19 0.67 14.02 -6.72
C GLY A 19 -0.65 14.47 -7.32
N GLY A 20 -1.74 14.24 -6.61
CA GLY A 20 -3.11 14.48 -7.09
C GLY A 20 -3.88 13.18 -7.25
N THR A 21 -5.12 13.27 -7.72
CA THR A 21 -6.07 12.14 -7.77
C THR A 21 -6.45 11.74 -9.20
N GLY A 22 -5.60 12.07 -10.17
CA GLY A 22 -5.86 11.89 -11.59
C GLY A 22 -5.19 10.66 -12.19
N THR A 23 -5.09 10.64 -13.51
CA THR A 23 -4.40 9.61 -14.29
C THR A 23 -3.21 10.20 -15.02
N VAL A 24 -2.07 9.52 -14.96
CA VAL A 24 -0.87 9.83 -15.73
C VAL A 24 -0.46 8.64 -16.61
N GLY A 25 0.39 8.88 -17.61
CA GLY A 25 1.04 7.81 -18.37
C GLY A 25 2.11 7.08 -17.55
N ALA A 26 3.20 6.69 -18.21
CA ALA A 26 4.34 6.07 -17.53
C ALA A 26 5.03 7.09 -16.61
N VAL A 27 5.33 6.70 -15.37
CA VAL A 27 6.01 7.55 -14.38
C VAL A 27 7.42 7.05 -14.13
N THR A 28 8.39 7.95 -14.15
CA THR A 28 9.73 7.71 -13.61
C THR A 28 10.02 8.72 -12.52
N VAL A 29 10.17 8.25 -11.30
CA VAL A 29 10.58 9.06 -10.16
C VAL A 29 12.08 8.91 -10.00
N ASN A 30 12.82 9.98 -10.27
CA ASN A 30 14.26 9.99 -10.07
C ASN A 30 14.58 10.05 -8.58
N SER A 31 15.82 9.70 -8.22
CA SER A 31 16.30 9.87 -6.85
C SER A 31 16.11 11.31 -6.37
N GLY A 32 15.60 11.47 -5.14
CA GLY A 32 15.21 12.75 -4.56
C GLY A 32 13.88 13.32 -5.07
N GLY A 33 13.21 12.67 -6.02
CA GLY A 33 11.84 12.99 -6.43
C GLY A 33 10.81 12.24 -5.59
N THR A 34 9.58 12.73 -5.58
CA THR A 34 8.49 12.16 -4.78
C THR A 34 7.23 11.95 -5.62
N VAL A 35 6.60 10.78 -5.50
CA VAL A 35 5.27 10.49 -6.02
C VAL A 35 4.35 10.08 -4.87
N GLY A 36 3.09 10.50 -4.87
CA GLY A 36 2.15 10.13 -3.81
C GLY A 36 0.81 10.83 -3.95
N GLY A 37 0.05 10.84 -2.86
CA GLY A 37 -1.17 11.65 -2.73
C GLY A 37 -0.93 13.14 -2.92
N GLY A 38 -2.03 13.86 -3.09
CA GLY A 38 -2.04 15.31 -3.29
C GLY A 38 -1.98 16.08 -1.97
N ASN A 39 -2.97 16.95 -1.76
CA ASN A 39 -3.18 17.66 -0.49
C ASN A 39 -4.08 16.87 0.48
N SER A 40 -4.44 15.65 0.11
CA SER A 40 -5.38 14.77 0.80
C SER A 40 -5.21 13.36 0.23
N ILE A 41 -5.63 12.38 1.05
CA ILE A 41 -5.72 10.98 0.66
C ILE A 41 -6.51 10.82 -0.64
N GLY A 42 -5.91 10.14 -1.61
CA GLY A 42 -6.58 9.84 -2.87
C GLY A 42 -5.82 8.86 -3.76
N THR A 43 -6.35 8.68 -4.97
CA THR A 43 -5.81 7.70 -5.92
C THR A 43 -5.13 8.39 -7.10
N LEU A 44 -3.84 8.17 -7.27
CA LEU A 44 -3.12 8.51 -8.49
C LEU A 44 -2.98 7.26 -9.36
N ALA A 45 -3.52 7.31 -10.58
CA ALA A 45 -3.42 6.19 -11.52
C ALA A 45 -2.26 6.39 -12.51
N ALA A 46 -1.49 5.34 -12.80
CA ALA A 46 -0.39 5.37 -13.76
C ALA A 46 -0.39 4.10 -14.65
N SER A 47 0.10 4.22 -15.89
CA SER A 47 0.21 3.04 -16.77
C SER A 47 1.40 2.14 -16.39
N SER A 48 2.48 2.73 -15.89
CA SER A 48 3.62 2.06 -15.27
C SER A 48 4.32 3.05 -14.33
N ALA A 49 5.10 2.55 -13.39
CA ALA A 49 5.88 3.38 -12.48
C ALA A 49 7.25 2.76 -12.20
N VAL A 50 8.31 3.56 -12.33
CA VAL A 50 9.64 3.24 -11.81
C VAL A 50 9.98 4.24 -10.74
N ILE A 51 10.17 3.78 -9.50
CA ILE A 51 10.38 4.64 -8.35
C ILE A 51 11.81 4.45 -7.83
N ASN A 52 12.69 5.41 -8.16
CA ASN A 52 14.04 5.51 -7.59
C ASN A 52 14.13 6.56 -6.47
N GLY A 53 13.02 7.23 -6.19
CA GLY A 53 12.86 8.21 -5.13
C GLY A 53 11.85 7.73 -4.08
N THR A 54 10.98 8.62 -3.66
CA THR A 54 10.01 8.36 -2.59
C THR A 54 8.60 8.13 -3.13
N LEU A 55 7.95 7.08 -2.64
CA LEU A 55 6.50 6.91 -2.63
C LEU A 55 5.97 7.46 -1.29
N ASP A 56 5.28 8.60 -1.34
CA ASP A 56 4.66 9.27 -0.20
C ASP A 56 3.23 8.77 -0.03
N VAL A 57 2.89 8.27 1.15
CA VAL A 57 1.62 7.60 1.46
C VAL A 57 0.98 8.24 2.69
N GLU A 58 -0.07 9.01 2.48
CA GLU A 58 -0.92 9.51 3.56
C GLU A 58 -1.92 8.44 4.02
N PHE A 59 -2.16 8.33 5.32
CA PHE A 59 -3.21 7.45 5.86
C PHE A 59 -3.94 8.07 7.06
N ASP A 60 -5.17 7.61 7.27
CA ASP A 60 -6.05 7.99 8.37
C ASP A 60 -6.95 6.80 8.75
N GLY A 61 -6.90 6.38 10.02
CA GLY A 61 -7.77 5.34 10.57
C GLY A 61 -9.18 5.82 10.96
N THR A 62 -9.61 7.04 10.64
CA THR A 62 -11.00 7.41 10.94
C THR A 62 -12.01 6.68 10.04
N GLY A 63 -13.12 6.23 10.63
CA GLY A 63 -14.24 5.66 9.88
C GLY A 63 -13.99 4.21 9.44
N ALA A 64 -13.82 4.00 8.14
CA ALA A 64 -13.49 2.69 7.55
C ALA A 64 -12.03 2.62 7.10
N GLY A 65 -11.19 3.51 7.66
CA GLY A 65 -9.82 3.77 7.26
C GLY A 65 -9.66 4.23 5.82
N THR A 66 -8.69 5.11 5.58
CA THR A 66 -8.32 5.54 4.24
C THR A 66 -6.81 5.66 4.11
N VAL A 67 -6.31 5.40 2.91
CA VAL A 67 -4.89 5.50 2.56
C VAL A 67 -4.75 5.97 1.13
N ASP A 68 -3.68 6.70 0.83
CA ASP A 68 -3.29 7.00 -0.53
C ASP A 68 -3.11 5.73 -1.35
N LEU A 69 -3.52 5.78 -2.61
CA LEU A 69 -3.39 4.66 -3.54
C LEU A 69 -2.63 5.09 -4.80
N LEU A 70 -1.46 4.50 -5.03
CA LEU A 70 -0.83 4.49 -6.34
C LEU A 70 -1.35 3.29 -7.15
N ALA A 71 -2.28 3.55 -8.06
CA ALA A 71 -2.90 2.51 -8.90
C ALA A 71 -2.15 2.33 -10.22
N VAL A 72 -1.26 1.35 -10.31
CA VAL A 72 -0.48 1.05 -11.51
C VAL A 72 -1.13 -0.10 -12.28
N THR A 73 -1.40 0.08 -13.57
CA THR A 73 -1.98 -1.02 -14.38
C THR A 73 -0.95 -1.95 -15.00
N GLY A 74 0.27 -1.46 -15.20
CA GLY A 74 1.41 -2.22 -15.73
C GLY A 74 2.46 -2.54 -14.67
N ASN A 75 3.73 -2.43 -15.04
CA ASN A 75 4.83 -2.68 -14.11
C ASN A 75 4.99 -1.55 -13.09
N LEU A 76 5.02 -1.91 -11.82
CA LEU A 76 5.50 -1.09 -10.72
C LEU A 76 6.89 -1.60 -10.30
N ASP A 77 7.91 -0.78 -10.46
CA ASP A 77 9.28 -1.09 -10.03
C ASP A 77 9.62 -0.33 -8.75
N ILE A 78 9.78 -1.10 -7.66
CA ILE A 78 10.08 -0.61 -6.31
C ILE A 78 11.51 -0.93 -5.87
N THR A 79 12.36 -1.44 -6.78
CA THR A 79 13.71 -1.94 -6.45
C THR A 79 14.54 -0.93 -5.66
N ASN A 80 14.41 0.35 -5.99
CA ASN A 80 15.13 1.46 -5.37
C ASN A 80 14.20 2.41 -4.59
N ALA A 81 12.93 2.04 -4.42
CA ALA A 81 11.94 2.93 -3.87
C ALA A 81 12.06 3.04 -2.35
N ILE A 82 11.93 4.26 -1.86
CA ILE A 82 11.67 4.55 -0.44
C ILE A 82 10.16 4.71 -0.30
N VAL A 83 9.54 4.00 0.64
CA VAL A 83 8.16 4.31 1.03
C VAL A 83 8.18 5.15 2.29
N ASP A 84 7.44 6.26 2.28
CA ASP A 84 7.32 7.20 3.39
C ASP A 84 5.86 7.29 3.81
N PHE A 85 5.55 6.93 5.05
CA PHE A 85 4.19 6.97 5.58
C PHE A 85 3.95 8.23 6.38
N SER A 86 2.82 8.91 6.12
CA SER A 86 2.41 10.12 6.83
C SER A 86 1.05 9.90 7.49
N LEU A 87 1.00 9.93 8.82
CA LEU A 87 -0.28 9.90 9.54
C LEU A 87 -0.90 11.31 9.51
N ILE A 88 -2.04 11.47 8.85
CA ILE A 88 -2.73 12.78 8.74
C ILE A 88 -4.01 12.89 9.59
N GLY A 89 -4.39 11.81 10.29
CA GLY A 89 -5.61 11.73 11.08
C GLY A 89 -5.48 10.84 12.31
N ALA A 90 -6.42 9.90 12.47
CA ALA A 90 -6.42 8.93 13.56
C ALA A 90 -5.46 7.76 13.27
N PRO A 91 -4.90 7.12 14.32
CA PRO A 91 -4.06 5.94 14.16
C PRO A 91 -4.75 4.83 13.35
N ALA A 92 -3.96 4.04 12.61
CA ALA A 92 -4.45 2.92 11.83
C ALA A 92 -5.20 1.88 12.70
N ASP A 93 -6.41 1.51 12.29
CA ASP A 93 -7.36 0.67 13.03
C ASP A 93 -7.95 -0.50 12.21
N ASP A 94 -7.67 -0.57 10.91
CA ASP A 94 -8.15 -1.64 10.03
C ASP A 94 -7.18 -2.80 9.85
N ALA A 95 -7.73 -3.95 9.45
CA ALA A 95 -6.93 -5.13 9.17
C ALA A 95 -5.88 -4.91 8.06
N ALA A 96 -6.21 -4.06 7.07
CA ALA A 96 -5.34 -3.77 5.94
C ALA A 96 -5.59 -2.38 5.32
N TYR A 97 -4.52 -1.74 4.85
CA TYR A 97 -4.55 -0.51 4.04
C TYR A 97 -3.79 -0.74 2.73
N VAL A 98 -4.51 -0.84 1.61
CA VAL A 98 -3.91 -1.05 0.28
C VAL A 98 -3.44 0.29 -0.29
N PHE A 99 -2.12 0.48 -0.39
CA PHE A 99 -1.54 1.76 -0.81
C PHE A 99 -0.88 1.73 -2.19
N ALA A 100 -0.72 0.54 -2.77
CA ALA A 100 -0.36 0.41 -4.18
C ALA A 100 -1.04 -0.81 -4.82
N SER A 101 -1.34 -0.70 -6.10
CA SER A 101 -1.72 -1.84 -6.95
C SER A 101 -0.89 -1.84 -8.23
N TYR A 102 -0.71 -3.02 -8.81
CA TYR A 102 0.14 -3.21 -9.98
C TYR A 102 -0.40 -4.30 -10.92
N GLY A 103 0.07 -4.31 -12.17
CA GLY A 103 -0.05 -5.47 -13.06
C GLY A 103 1.07 -6.48 -12.83
N THR A 104 2.31 -5.99 -12.76
CA THR A 104 3.49 -6.77 -12.34
C THR A 104 4.33 -5.96 -11.36
N LEU A 105 5.03 -6.63 -10.45
CA LEU A 105 5.94 -6.01 -9.50
C LEU A 105 7.38 -6.35 -9.84
N THR A 106 8.22 -5.33 -9.98
CA THR A 106 9.68 -5.46 -10.04
C THR A 106 10.27 -5.02 -8.70
N GLY A 107 11.15 -5.83 -8.12
CA GLY A 107 11.60 -5.70 -6.73
C GLY A 107 10.83 -6.63 -5.79
N THR A 108 11.42 -6.95 -4.64
CA THR A 108 10.82 -7.86 -3.64
C THR A 108 10.38 -7.14 -2.37
N ILE A 109 11.11 -6.10 -1.98
CA ILE A 109 10.83 -5.23 -0.84
C ILE A 109 11.23 -3.79 -1.21
N PHE A 110 10.68 -2.80 -0.51
CA PHE A 110 11.16 -1.42 -0.61
C PHE A 110 12.61 -1.33 -0.13
N ALA A 111 13.40 -0.45 -0.75
CA ALA A 111 14.79 -0.23 -0.37
C ALA A 111 14.91 0.39 1.03
N SER A 112 13.93 1.21 1.41
CA SER A 112 13.79 1.77 2.76
C SER A 112 12.32 2.04 3.08
N ILE A 113 12.00 2.01 4.38
CA ILE A 113 10.71 2.44 4.93
C ILE A 113 11.00 3.60 5.89
N THR A 114 10.31 4.72 5.73
CA THR A 114 10.44 5.91 6.57
C THR A 114 9.07 6.40 7.05
N GLY A 115 9.08 7.43 7.89
CA GLY A 115 7.86 8.05 8.39
C GLY A 115 7.17 7.24 9.48
N ASP A 116 5.84 7.39 9.55
CA ASP A 116 4.98 6.90 10.62
C ASP A 116 4.41 5.51 10.31
N LEU A 117 5.28 4.51 10.09
CA LEU A 117 4.82 3.12 9.95
C LEU A 117 4.03 2.70 11.22
N PRO A 118 2.72 2.38 11.11
CA PRO A 118 1.91 2.07 12.28
C PRO A 118 2.44 0.87 13.07
N ALA A 119 2.49 0.99 14.39
CA ALA A 119 2.97 -0.09 15.26
C ALA A 119 2.12 -1.36 15.08
N GLY A 120 2.77 -2.50 14.89
CA GLY A 120 2.11 -3.79 14.69
C GLY A 120 1.71 -4.09 13.23
N TYR A 121 1.86 -3.14 12.32
CA TYR A 121 1.67 -3.37 10.89
C TYR A 121 2.97 -3.79 10.22
N HIS A 122 2.83 -4.57 9.15
CA HIS A 122 3.90 -4.90 8.21
C HIS A 122 3.42 -4.68 6.78
N ILE A 123 4.36 -4.64 5.83
CA ILE A 123 4.01 -4.53 4.41
C ILE A 123 3.90 -5.93 3.82
N ASP A 124 2.72 -6.25 3.27
CA ASP A 124 2.52 -7.38 2.37
C ASP A 124 2.59 -6.88 0.93
N TYR A 125 3.57 -7.38 0.19
CA TYR A 125 3.87 -6.97 -1.19
C TYR A 125 3.04 -7.69 -2.25
N ALA A 126 2.26 -8.70 -1.87
CA ALA A 126 1.39 -9.47 -2.76
C ALA A 126 0.01 -9.72 -2.12
N PHE A 127 -0.49 -8.70 -1.42
CA PHE A 127 -1.70 -8.76 -0.62
C PHE A 127 -2.92 -9.15 -1.46
N ASN A 128 -3.65 -10.16 -0.99
CA ASN A 128 -4.92 -10.55 -1.58
C ASN A 128 -6.07 -9.77 -0.96
N ASN A 129 -6.62 -8.81 -1.71
CA ASN A 129 -7.76 -8.01 -1.26
C ASN A 129 -9.14 -8.70 -1.43
N GLY A 130 -9.15 -10.02 -1.66
CA GLY A 130 -10.34 -10.80 -2.00
C GLY A 130 -10.67 -10.83 -3.50
N VAL A 131 -9.94 -10.06 -4.32
CA VAL A 131 -10.11 -10.00 -5.78
C VAL A 131 -8.82 -10.38 -6.51
N THR A 132 -7.70 -9.75 -6.17
CA THR A 132 -6.38 -10.02 -6.77
C THR A 132 -5.29 -10.02 -5.71
N SER A 133 -4.15 -10.67 -6.03
CA SER A 133 -2.91 -10.65 -5.22
C SER A 133 -1.86 -9.69 -5.78
N THR A 134 -2.30 -8.62 -6.45
CA THR A 134 -1.43 -7.65 -7.14
C THR A 134 -1.48 -6.30 -6.45
N ASN A 135 -1.40 -6.32 -5.11
CA ASN A 135 -1.53 -5.17 -4.24
C ASN A 135 -0.40 -5.16 -3.22
N ILE A 136 0.01 -3.97 -2.80
CA ILE A 136 0.88 -3.76 -1.66
C ILE A 136 0.03 -3.12 -0.56
N ALA A 137 0.05 -3.71 0.63
CA ALA A 137 -0.77 -3.26 1.75
C ALA A 137 0.02 -3.20 3.06
N LEU A 138 -0.33 -2.24 3.91
CA LEU A 138 -0.06 -2.35 5.35
C LEU A 138 -1.06 -3.35 5.93
N VAL A 139 -0.58 -4.32 6.69
CA VAL A 139 -1.40 -5.38 7.27
C VAL A 139 -1.00 -5.65 8.72
N VAL A 140 -1.98 -5.85 9.60
CA VAL A 140 -1.72 -6.46 10.90
C VAL A 140 -1.65 -7.98 10.74
N PRO A 141 -0.68 -8.67 11.36
CA PRO A 141 -0.71 -10.12 11.43
C PRO A 141 -2.02 -10.56 12.10
N GLU A 142 -2.83 -11.37 11.42
CA GLU A 142 -3.95 -12.01 12.13
C GLU A 142 -3.38 -12.77 13.34
N PRO A 143 -3.97 -12.63 14.54
CA PRO A 143 -3.60 -13.46 15.68
C PRO A 143 -3.92 -14.91 15.31
N GLY A 144 -2.90 -15.64 14.83
CA GLY A 144 -3.11 -16.92 14.16
C GLY A 144 -3.94 -17.88 15.00
N ALA A 145 -5.17 -18.15 14.57
CA ALA A 145 -6.03 -19.33 14.80
C ALA A 145 -5.86 -20.19 16.10
N MET A 146 -5.42 -19.64 17.23
CA MET A 146 -5.16 -20.42 18.45
C MET A 146 -6.41 -20.73 19.29
N LEU A 147 -7.62 -20.34 18.86
CA LEU A 147 -8.84 -20.46 19.69
C LEU A 147 -9.82 -21.59 19.32
N LEU A 148 -9.65 -22.30 18.19
CA LEU A 148 -10.63 -23.31 17.74
C LEU A 148 -10.29 -24.76 18.11
N GLY A 149 -9.27 -25.01 18.94
CA GLY A 149 -8.91 -26.35 19.42
C GLY A 149 -9.63 -26.82 20.71
N GLY A 150 -10.37 -25.95 21.39
CA GLY A 150 -10.83 -26.19 22.77
C GLY A 150 -12.13 -26.97 22.97
N LEU A 151 -12.95 -27.18 21.92
CA LEU A 151 -14.31 -27.73 22.09
C LEU A 151 -14.48 -29.21 21.66
N SER A 152 -13.44 -29.85 21.14
CA SER A 152 -13.53 -31.24 20.64
C SER A 152 -13.38 -32.33 21.73
N LEU A 153 -13.04 -31.97 22.98
CA LEU A 153 -12.78 -32.96 24.05
C LEU A 153 -13.97 -33.26 24.98
N LEU A 154 -15.09 -32.52 24.93
CA LEU A 154 -16.26 -32.84 25.76
C LEU A 154 -17.23 -33.87 25.12
N GLY A 155 -17.07 -34.21 23.84
CA GLY A 155 -17.92 -35.19 23.15
C GLY A 155 -17.54 -36.67 23.35
N LEU A 156 -16.32 -36.96 23.83
CA LEU A 156 -15.78 -38.33 23.87
C LEU A 156 -16.01 -39.07 25.21
N LEU A 157 -16.70 -38.49 26.19
CA LEU A 157 -16.96 -39.16 27.48
C LEU A 157 -18.34 -39.85 27.60
N ARG A 158 -19.19 -39.89 26.57
CA ARG A 158 -20.50 -40.56 26.65
C ARG A 158 -20.58 -41.95 26.01
N ARG A 159 -19.46 -42.62 25.78
CA ARG A 159 -19.46 -44.04 25.41
C ARG A 159 -18.78 -44.90 26.47
N ARG A 160 -19.42 -45.00 27.64
CA ARG A 160 -19.19 -46.11 28.59
C ARG A 160 -20.28 -46.17 29.66
N ARG A 161 -21.37 -46.88 29.35
CA ARG A 161 -21.96 -48.01 30.10
C ARG A 161 -23.23 -48.44 29.39
#